data_AF-A0A1Y1Z695-F1
#
_entry.id   AF-A0A1Y1Z695-F1
#
_cell.length_a   1.000
_cell.length_b   1.000
_cell.length_c   1.000
_cell.angle_alpha   90.00
_cell.angle_beta   90.00
_cell.angle_gamma   90.00
#
_symmetry.space_group_name_H-M   'P 1'
#
loop_
_entity.id
_entity.type
_entity.pdbx_description
1 polymer ?
#
loop_
_entity_poly.entity_id
_entity_poly.type
_entity_poly.pdbx_seq_one_letter_code
_entity_poly.pdbx_strand_id
1 'polypeptide(L)'
;MERVYADQNSIQFYNTIGKPLAERYAAYNNGSYFPSDPVVNASYYDAQNAATIARLPQSIRKCEIFGQRWNTHIQKSSNATCSESIFAHSYHIAPAMEKITYVPVGVVTRYYNGVFANLAGIPEIVVPIGQIRFWSPYSERWEWQPVTVAFEAARGCDLQLFELVERLEGLGLLRETLPGKVVYYTDEVW
;
A
#
# COMPACT_ATOMS: atom_id res chain seq x y z
N MET A 1 -15.00 3.91 9.32
CA MET A 1 -14.22 3.08 8.36
C MET A 1 -13.02 2.36 9.03
N GLU A 2 -12.76 2.60 10.32
CA GLU A 2 -11.55 2.19 11.06
C GLU A 2 -11.28 0.68 11.19
N ARG A 3 -12.23 -0.22 10.90
CA ARG A 3 -11.97 -1.67 10.98
C ARG A 3 -12.13 -2.38 9.65
N VAL A 4 -12.50 -1.66 8.59
CA VAL A 4 -12.78 -2.27 7.27
C VAL A 4 -11.53 -2.94 6.71
N TYR A 5 -10.38 -2.28 6.80
CA TYR A 5 -9.10 -2.86 6.39
C TYR A 5 -8.69 -4.01 7.31
N ALA A 6 -8.60 -3.77 8.63
CA ALA A 6 -8.18 -4.76 9.61
C ALA A 6 -9.01 -6.06 9.57
N ASP A 7 -10.33 -5.97 9.60
CA ASP A 7 -11.22 -7.14 9.64
C ASP A 7 -11.00 -8.04 8.41
N GLN A 8 -10.83 -7.44 7.22
CA GLN A 8 -10.57 -8.17 5.99
C GLN A 8 -9.14 -8.70 5.94
N ASN A 9 -8.15 -7.84 6.21
CA ASN A 9 -6.73 -8.18 6.11
C ASN A 9 -6.35 -9.27 7.12
N SER A 10 -6.71 -9.14 8.40
CA SER A 10 -6.44 -10.14 9.43
C SER A 10 -7.00 -11.51 9.03
N ILE A 11 -8.28 -11.58 8.66
CA ILE A 11 -8.95 -12.84 8.36
C ILE A 11 -8.44 -13.47 7.05
N GLN A 12 -8.33 -12.69 5.97
CA GLN A 12 -7.83 -13.21 4.69
C GLN A 12 -6.37 -13.64 4.82
N PHE A 13 -5.53 -12.84 5.46
CA PHE A 13 -4.12 -13.16 5.66
C PHE A 13 -3.93 -14.43 6.49
N TYR A 14 -4.67 -14.57 7.59
CA TYR A 14 -4.64 -15.78 8.41
C TYR A 14 -5.13 -17.00 7.63
N ASN A 15 -6.27 -16.92 6.95
CA ASN A 15 -6.84 -18.07 6.26
C ASN A 15 -6.00 -18.51 5.05
N THR A 16 -5.43 -17.58 4.31
CA THR A 16 -4.65 -17.86 3.09
C THR A 16 -3.21 -18.26 3.39
N ILE A 17 -2.58 -17.64 4.40
CA ILE A 17 -1.15 -17.83 4.69
C ILE A 17 -0.93 -18.38 6.09
N GLY A 18 -1.45 -17.69 7.12
CA GLY A 18 -1.12 -17.99 8.52
C GLY A 18 -1.46 -19.40 8.97
N LYS A 19 -2.69 -19.86 8.69
CA LYS A 19 -3.18 -21.20 9.07
C LYS A 19 -2.46 -22.31 8.30
N PRO A 20 -2.37 -22.29 6.94
CA PRO A 20 -1.61 -23.31 6.22
C PRO A 20 -0.14 -23.36 6.61
N LEU A 21 0.49 -22.21 6.89
CA LEU A 21 1.87 -22.15 7.33
C LEU A 21 2.04 -22.77 8.74
N ALA A 22 1.14 -22.45 9.66
CA ALA A 22 1.15 -23.03 11.00
C ALA A 22 0.99 -24.55 10.98
N GLU A 23 0.03 -25.07 10.20
CA GLU A 23 -0.21 -26.50 10.04
C GLU A 23 1.01 -27.22 9.43
N ARG A 24 1.63 -26.64 8.39
CA ARG A 24 2.84 -27.20 7.78
C ARG A 24 4.02 -27.17 8.74
N TYR A 25 4.25 -26.05 9.43
CA TYR A 25 5.35 -25.93 10.37
C TYR A 25 5.19 -26.95 11.53
N ALA A 26 3.99 -27.06 12.09
CA ALA A 26 3.66 -28.02 13.13
C ALA A 26 3.96 -29.47 12.72
N ALA A 27 3.65 -29.85 11.47
CA ALA A 27 3.91 -31.19 10.94
C ALA A 27 5.41 -31.56 10.95
N TYR A 28 6.30 -30.59 10.77
CA TYR A 28 7.76 -30.82 10.78
C TYR A 28 8.43 -30.52 12.14
N ASN A 29 7.71 -29.87 13.06
CA ASN A 29 8.29 -29.34 14.31
C ASN A 29 7.51 -29.80 15.55
N ASN A 30 7.08 -31.07 15.61
CA ASN A 30 6.43 -31.69 16.77
C ASN A 30 5.21 -30.90 17.29
N GLY A 31 4.39 -30.37 16.38
CA GLY A 31 3.21 -29.57 16.74
C GLY A 31 3.50 -28.11 17.11
N SER A 32 4.75 -27.65 17.00
CA SER A 32 5.11 -26.27 17.35
C SER A 32 4.45 -25.26 16.42
N TYR A 33 4.20 -24.05 16.93
CA TYR A 33 3.85 -22.89 16.12
C TYR A 33 5.12 -22.22 15.59
N PHE A 34 5.06 -21.64 14.39
CA PHE A 34 6.23 -20.98 13.81
C PHE A 34 6.53 -19.64 14.50
N PRO A 35 7.81 -19.22 14.61
CA PRO A 35 8.14 -17.90 15.12
C PRO A 35 7.69 -16.83 14.11
N SER A 36 6.57 -16.16 14.40
CA SER A 36 6.06 -15.02 13.64
C SER A 36 6.55 -13.71 14.22
N ASP A 37 6.73 -12.71 13.36
CA ASP A 37 6.95 -11.33 13.80
C ASP A 37 5.77 -10.89 14.70
N PRO A 38 5.99 -10.15 15.81
CA PRO A 38 4.93 -9.76 16.73
C PRO A 38 3.73 -9.07 16.08
N VAL A 39 3.94 -8.23 15.06
CA VAL A 39 2.85 -7.52 14.36
C VAL A 39 2.03 -8.48 13.51
N VAL A 40 2.69 -9.43 12.85
CA VAL A 40 2.02 -10.50 12.10
C VAL A 40 1.20 -11.38 13.05
N ASN A 41 1.75 -11.73 14.21
CA ASN A 41 1.06 -12.52 15.21
C ASN A 41 -0.21 -11.83 15.73
N ALA A 42 -0.16 -10.49 15.92
CA ALA A 42 -1.31 -9.71 16.33
C ALA A 42 -2.47 -9.81 15.32
N SER A 43 -2.17 -9.73 14.02
CA SER A 43 -3.18 -9.93 12.96
C SER A 43 -3.76 -11.34 12.94
N TYR A 44 -2.95 -12.38 13.15
CA TYR A 44 -3.45 -13.76 13.22
C TYR A 44 -4.29 -14.04 14.47
N TYR A 45 -3.96 -13.41 15.59
CA TYR A 45 -4.78 -13.49 16.79
C TYR A 45 -6.12 -12.78 16.59
N ASP A 46 -6.11 -11.57 16.01
CA ASP A 46 -7.33 -10.82 15.68
C ASP A 46 -8.23 -11.55 14.70
N ALA A 47 -7.64 -12.27 13.72
CA ALA A 47 -8.39 -13.10 12.77
C ALA A 47 -9.23 -14.21 13.43
N GLN A 48 -8.80 -14.67 14.60
CA GLN A 48 -9.47 -15.73 15.37
C GLN A 48 -10.47 -15.15 16.40
N ASN A 49 -10.52 -13.82 16.56
CA ASN A 49 -11.43 -13.18 17.50
C ASN A 49 -12.88 -13.24 17.00
N ALA A 50 -13.79 -13.77 17.83
CA ALA A 50 -15.20 -13.91 17.48
C ALA A 50 -15.87 -12.58 17.09
N ALA A 51 -15.50 -11.46 17.72
CA ALA A 51 -16.03 -10.15 17.37
C ALA A 51 -15.53 -9.69 15.99
N THR A 52 -14.28 -9.98 15.63
CA THR A 52 -13.71 -9.66 14.31
C THR A 52 -14.38 -10.49 13.21
N ILE A 53 -14.53 -11.79 13.46
CA ILE A 53 -15.26 -12.71 12.56
C ILE A 53 -16.71 -12.23 12.34
N ALA A 54 -17.41 -11.86 13.41
CA ALA A 54 -18.79 -11.38 13.34
C ALA A 54 -18.94 -10.05 12.56
N ARG A 55 -17.91 -9.19 12.58
CA ARG A 55 -17.91 -7.91 11.83
C ARG A 55 -17.59 -8.05 10.35
N LEU A 56 -16.89 -9.12 9.93
CA LEU A 56 -16.37 -9.27 8.58
C LEU A 56 -17.42 -9.02 7.48
N PRO A 57 -18.66 -9.58 7.53
CA PRO A 57 -19.65 -9.33 6.48
C PRO A 57 -20.01 -7.85 6.34
N GLN A 58 -20.08 -7.13 7.47
CA GLN A 58 -20.35 -5.69 7.47
C GLN A 58 -19.16 -4.90 6.91
N SER A 59 -17.93 -5.31 7.22
CA SER A 59 -16.72 -4.68 6.71
C SER A 59 -16.56 -4.86 5.20
N ILE A 60 -16.85 -6.05 4.67
CA ILE A 60 -16.92 -6.30 3.22
C ILE A 60 -17.99 -5.41 2.59
N ARG A 61 -19.19 -5.36 3.16
CA ARG A 61 -20.27 -4.52 2.62
C ARG A 61 -19.89 -3.03 2.57
N LYS A 62 -19.19 -2.52 3.58
CA LYS A 62 -18.68 -1.14 3.60
C LYS A 62 -17.63 -0.90 2.52
N CYS A 63 -16.75 -1.88 2.27
CA CYS A 63 -15.77 -1.84 1.18
C CYS A 63 -16.46 -1.74 -0.19
N GLU A 64 -17.45 -2.61 -0.45
CA GLU A 64 -18.23 -2.60 -1.69
C GLU A 64 -18.94 -1.27 -1.93
N ILE A 65 -19.61 -0.73 -0.90
CA ILE A 65 -20.30 0.56 -1.00
C ILE A 65 -19.32 1.69 -1.29
N PHE A 66 -18.15 1.67 -0.65
CA PHE A 66 -17.09 2.65 -0.92
C PHE A 66 -16.64 2.57 -2.38
N GLY A 67 -16.27 1.37 -2.86
CA GLY A 67 -15.82 1.19 -4.23
C GLY A 67 -16.90 1.55 -5.25
N GLN A 68 -18.15 1.18 -5.02
CA GLN A 68 -19.26 1.58 -5.89
C GLN A 68 -19.39 3.10 -5.98
N ARG A 69 -19.38 3.79 -4.83
CA ARG A 69 -19.50 5.26 -4.80
C ARG A 69 -18.30 5.94 -5.45
N TRP A 70 -17.10 5.44 -5.21
CA TRP A 70 -15.88 5.98 -5.83
C TRP A 70 -15.95 5.90 -7.36
N ASN A 71 -16.26 4.72 -7.90
CA ASN A 71 -16.34 4.49 -9.34
C ASN A 71 -17.55 5.18 -10.01
N THR A 72 -18.56 5.58 -9.23
CA THR A 72 -19.76 6.27 -9.76
C THR A 72 -19.68 7.79 -9.65
N HIS A 73 -18.93 8.32 -8.68
CA HIS A 73 -18.96 9.76 -8.37
C HIS A 73 -17.59 10.45 -8.37
N ILE A 74 -16.50 9.71 -8.19
CA ILE A 74 -15.14 10.28 -8.04
C ILE A 74 -14.30 10.02 -9.29
N GLN A 75 -14.07 8.76 -9.63
CA GLN A 75 -13.34 8.35 -10.83
C GLN A 75 -14.25 7.50 -11.71
N LYS A 76 -15.07 8.19 -12.49
CA LYS A 76 -15.98 7.58 -13.45
C LYS A 76 -15.23 7.12 -14.69
N SER A 77 -15.68 6.02 -15.27
CA SER A 77 -15.25 5.61 -16.60
C SER A 77 -15.89 6.47 -17.70
N SER A 78 -15.22 6.52 -18.85
CA SER A 78 -15.59 7.29 -20.03
C SER A 78 -15.51 6.41 -21.27
N ASN A 79 -16.52 6.43 -22.13
CA ASN A 79 -16.46 5.68 -23.38
C ASN A 79 -15.48 6.26 -24.40
N ALA A 80 -15.09 7.53 -24.25
CA ALA A 80 -14.18 8.20 -25.17
C ALA A 80 -12.70 8.07 -24.76
N THR A 81 -12.44 8.09 -23.45
CA THR A 81 -11.08 8.15 -22.89
C THR A 81 -10.79 7.01 -21.92
N CYS A 82 -11.70 6.07 -21.70
CA CYS A 82 -11.72 5.07 -20.63
C CYS A 82 -11.90 5.68 -19.21
N SER A 83 -11.16 6.72 -18.81
CA SER A 83 -11.30 7.40 -17.51
C SER A 83 -11.68 8.87 -17.73
N GLU A 84 -12.60 9.41 -16.94
CA GLU A 84 -12.93 10.84 -16.98
C GLU A 84 -11.87 11.72 -16.30
N SER A 85 -11.11 11.15 -15.36
CA SER A 85 -10.13 11.87 -14.56
C SER A 85 -8.92 11.00 -14.22
N ILE A 86 -7.80 11.67 -13.96
CA ILE A 86 -6.65 11.10 -13.26
C ILE A 86 -6.65 11.69 -11.86
N PHE A 87 -6.61 10.83 -10.84
CA PHE A 87 -6.45 11.27 -9.46
C PHE A 87 -4.97 11.17 -9.09
N ALA A 88 -4.40 12.25 -8.57
CA ALA A 88 -2.99 12.30 -8.22
C ALA A 88 -2.84 12.62 -6.73
N HIS A 89 -2.01 11.86 -6.03
CA HIS A 89 -1.66 12.16 -4.64
C HIS A 89 -0.21 11.82 -4.33
N SER A 90 0.34 12.48 -3.30
CA SER A 90 1.62 12.10 -2.74
C SER A 90 1.54 10.73 -2.07
N TYR A 91 2.52 9.87 -2.33
CA TYR A 91 2.67 8.59 -1.61
C TYR A 91 3.89 8.62 -0.68
N HIS A 92 5.03 9.17 -1.13
CA HIS A 92 6.23 9.35 -0.32
C HIS A 92 6.76 10.79 -0.47
N ILE A 93 6.55 11.65 0.54
CA ILE A 93 6.96 13.08 0.49
C ILE A 93 7.70 13.59 1.73
N ALA A 94 7.66 12.89 2.87
CA ALA A 94 8.35 13.30 4.10
C ALA A 94 9.45 12.29 4.44
N PRO A 95 10.56 12.72 5.08
CA PRO A 95 11.56 11.79 5.56
C PRO A 95 10.93 10.75 6.47
N ALA A 96 11.04 9.50 6.05
CA ALA A 96 10.45 8.33 6.71
C ALA A 96 11.19 8.06 8.03
N MET A 97 10.52 8.31 9.16
CA MET A 97 11.05 8.10 10.53
C MET A 97 10.63 6.75 11.12
N GLU A 98 9.89 5.94 10.36
CA GLU A 98 9.26 4.69 10.80
C GLU A 98 10.31 3.67 11.27
N LYS A 99 11.55 3.75 10.78
CA LYS A 99 12.64 2.84 11.17
C LYS A 99 13.15 3.06 12.60
N ILE A 100 12.96 4.24 13.17
CA ILE A 100 13.42 4.58 14.52
C ILE A 100 12.28 4.91 15.48
N THR A 101 11.08 5.11 14.94
CA THR A 101 9.90 5.41 15.75
C THR A 101 9.38 4.10 16.33
N TYR A 102 9.49 3.94 17.65
CA TYR A 102 8.86 2.82 18.32
C TYR A 102 7.33 2.92 18.16
N VAL A 103 6.74 1.86 17.61
CA VAL A 103 5.29 1.69 17.52
C VAL A 103 4.92 0.45 18.33
N PRO A 104 4.00 0.55 19.31
CA PRO A 104 3.50 -0.62 20.02
C PRO A 104 2.92 -1.66 19.06
N VAL A 105 3.10 -2.94 19.37
CA VAL A 105 2.51 -4.03 18.60
C VAL A 105 0.99 -3.89 18.59
N GLY A 106 0.39 -3.91 17.41
CA GLY A 106 -1.05 -3.78 17.25
C GLY A 106 -1.53 -4.09 15.84
N VAL A 107 -2.83 -4.31 15.70
CA VAL A 107 -3.46 -4.50 14.40
C VAL A 107 -3.55 -3.15 13.69
N VAL A 108 -3.19 -3.12 12.40
CA VAL A 108 -3.34 -1.92 11.58
C VAL A 108 -4.82 -1.66 11.32
N THR A 109 -5.41 -0.72 12.06
CA THR A 109 -6.82 -0.33 11.91
C THR A 109 -6.99 0.92 11.06
N ARG A 110 -5.96 1.77 10.95
CA ARG A 110 -6.10 3.08 10.32
C ARG A 110 -6.08 3.00 8.79
N TYR A 111 -6.85 3.90 8.21
CA TYR A 111 -6.84 4.20 6.79
C TYR A 111 -5.71 5.20 6.50
N TYR A 112 -4.92 4.95 5.45
CA TYR A 112 -3.86 5.86 4.98
C TYR A 112 -3.89 5.95 3.44
N ASN A 113 -3.14 6.91 2.89
CA ASN A 113 -3.09 7.16 1.45
C ASN A 113 -2.57 5.91 0.71
N GLY A 114 -3.29 5.46 -0.32
CA GLY A 114 -3.03 4.19 -1.05
C GLY A 114 -3.96 3.04 -0.66
N VAL A 115 -4.51 3.00 0.56
CA VAL A 115 -5.49 1.95 0.93
C VAL A 115 -6.81 2.12 0.16
N PHE A 116 -7.12 3.34 -0.29
CA PHE A 116 -8.35 3.59 -1.02
C PHE A 116 -8.33 3.10 -2.45
N ALA A 117 -7.19 3.09 -3.14
CA ALA A 117 -7.06 2.43 -4.44
C ALA A 117 -7.49 0.96 -4.32
N ASN A 118 -7.01 0.29 -3.27
CA ASN A 118 -7.35 -1.09 -2.95
C ASN A 118 -8.85 -1.26 -2.64
N LEU A 119 -9.44 -0.41 -1.79
CA LEU A 119 -10.87 -0.49 -1.46
C LEU A 119 -11.78 -0.11 -2.62
N ALA A 120 -11.35 0.84 -3.46
CA ALA A 120 -12.08 1.28 -4.65
C ALA A 120 -11.90 0.31 -5.82
N GLY A 121 -10.91 -0.59 -5.76
CA GLY A 121 -10.53 -1.54 -6.81
C GLY A 121 -10.23 -0.84 -8.13
N ILE A 122 -9.44 0.24 -8.05
CA ILE A 122 -8.98 1.05 -9.18
C ILE A 122 -7.49 0.81 -9.41
N PRO A 123 -6.98 1.01 -10.64
CA PRO A 123 -5.56 0.95 -10.90
C PRO A 123 -4.84 2.19 -10.34
N GLU A 124 -3.65 1.97 -9.80
CA GLU A 124 -2.72 2.99 -9.29
C GLU A 124 -1.31 2.69 -9.82
N ILE A 125 -0.59 3.72 -10.28
CA ILE A 125 0.84 3.65 -10.59
C ILE A 125 1.58 4.72 -9.81
N VAL A 126 2.69 4.35 -9.18
CA VAL A 126 3.52 5.28 -8.41
C VAL A 126 4.80 5.56 -9.18
N VAL A 127 5.06 6.83 -9.46
CA VAL A 127 6.27 7.27 -10.16
C VAL A 127 7.08 8.26 -9.32
N PRO A 128 8.42 8.20 -9.38
CA PRO A 128 9.25 9.23 -8.78
C PRO A 128 9.23 10.48 -9.63
N ILE A 129 9.04 11.63 -8.98
CA ILE A 129 9.10 12.96 -9.60
C ILE A 129 10.35 13.72 -9.19
N GLY A 130 11.16 13.14 -8.30
CA GLY A 130 12.32 13.79 -7.73
C GLY A 130 12.93 12.98 -6.60
N GLN A 131 13.92 13.59 -5.96
CA GLN A 131 14.46 13.15 -4.69
C GLN A 131 14.90 14.35 -3.86
N ILE A 132 14.81 14.21 -2.55
CA ILE A 132 15.23 15.24 -1.60
C ILE A 132 16.33 14.71 -0.71
N ARG A 133 17.27 15.59 -0.36
CA ARG A 133 18.29 15.29 0.64
C ARG A 133 17.70 15.53 2.03
N PHE A 134 17.87 14.57 2.94
CA PHE A 134 17.37 14.65 4.31
C PHE A 134 18.39 14.10 5.29
N TRP A 135 18.35 14.59 6.53
CA TRP A 135 19.13 14.00 7.61
C TRP A 135 18.43 12.74 8.09
N SER A 136 19.04 11.58 7.87
CA SER A 136 18.54 10.29 8.32
C SER A 136 18.97 10.06 9.77
N PRO A 137 18.05 10.04 10.75
CA PRO A 137 18.40 9.70 12.13
C PRO A 137 18.59 8.20 12.32
N TYR A 138 18.28 7.38 11.31
CA TYR A 138 18.58 5.96 11.32
C TYR A 138 20.06 5.70 11.05
N SER A 139 20.64 6.39 10.06
CA SER A 139 22.05 6.22 9.67
C SER A 139 22.95 7.35 10.17
N GLU A 140 22.39 8.33 10.89
CA GLU A 140 23.07 9.50 11.45
C GLU A 140 23.89 10.29 10.41
N ARG A 141 23.37 10.36 9.18
CA ARG A 141 23.98 11.11 8.08
C ARG A 141 22.93 11.65 7.11
N TRP A 142 23.38 12.51 6.19
CA TRP A 142 22.54 12.95 5.08
C TRP A 142 22.36 11.82 4.06
N GLU A 143 21.12 11.56 3.66
CA GLU A 143 20.73 10.59 2.63
C GLU A 143 19.74 11.20 1.64
N TRP A 144 19.47 10.51 0.53
CA TRP A 144 18.41 10.89 -0.42
C TRP A 144 17.18 10.04 -0.22
N GLN A 145 16.02 10.67 -0.36
CA GLN A 145 14.74 9.99 -0.40
C GLN A 145 14.00 10.32 -1.70
N PRO A 146 13.50 9.32 -2.43
CA PRO A 146 12.62 9.55 -3.57
C PRO A 146 11.35 10.30 -3.15
N VAL A 147 10.96 11.27 -3.97
CA VAL A 147 9.66 11.94 -3.89
C VAL A 147 8.77 11.33 -4.95
N THR A 148 7.64 10.76 -4.55
CA THR A 148 6.77 10.03 -5.48
C THR A 148 5.34 10.56 -5.49
N VAL A 149 4.73 10.51 -6.68
CA VAL A 149 3.32 10.75 -6.89
C VAL A 149 2.68 9.45 -7.36
N ALA A 150 1.54 9.13 -6.77
CA ALA A 150 0.65 8.07 -7.23
C ALA A 150 -0.39 8.67 -8.18
N PHE A 151 -0.59 8.03 -9.32
CA PHE A 151 -1.61 8.34 -10.30
C PHE A 151 -2.59 7.19 -10.39
N GLU A 152 -3.87 7.53 -10.34
CA GLU A 152 -4.96 6.57 -10.42
C GLU A 152 -5.88 6.89 -11.59
N ALA A 153 -6.48 5.85 -12.16
CA ALA A 153 -7.50 5.97 -13.20
C ALA A 153 -8.77 5.22 -12.78
N ALA A 154 -9.86 5.39 -13.54
CA ALA A 154 -11.06 4.60 -13.35
C ALA A 154 -10.77 3.08 -13.43
N ARG A 155 -11.59 2.27 -12.73
CA ARG A 155 -11.47 0.81 -12.72
C ARG A 155 -11.43 0.24 -14.15
N GLY A 156 -10.39 -0.56 -14.43
CA GLY A 156 -10.17 -1.21 -15.72
C GLY A 156 -9.50 -0.34 -16.78
N CYS A 157 -8.99 0.85 -16.40
CA CYS A 157 -8.32 1.78 -17.31
C CYS A 157 -6.80 1.84 -17.13
N ASP A 158 -6.18 0.74 -16.73
CA ASP A 158 -4.75 0.60 -16.44
C ASP A 158 -3.86 1.15 -17.57
N LEU A 159 -4.25 0.94 -18.83
CA LEU A 159 -3.49 1.41 -19.99
C LEU A 159 -3.27 2.94 -20.01
N GLN A 160 -4.25 3.73 -19.57
CA GLN A 160 -4.09 5.19 -19.49
C GLN A 160 -2.98 5.62 -18.53
N LEU A 161 -2.74 4.83 -17.48
CA LEU A 161 -1.67 5.13 -16.53
C LEU A 161 -0.29 4.92 -17.18
N PHE A 162 -0.14 3.86 -17.98
CA PHE A 162 1.08 3.64 -18.74
C PHE A 162 1.29 4.73 -19.81
N GLU A 163 0.25 5.09 -20.56
CA GLU A 163 0.31 6.19 -21.53
C GLU A 163 0.63 7.54 -20.87
N LEU A 164 0.12 7.78 -19.66
CA LEU A 164 0.45 8.98 -18.89
C LEU A 164 1.94 8.98 -18.54
N VAL A 165 2.49 7.87 -18.07
CA VAL A 165 3.92 7.75 -17.74
C VAL A 165 4.79 8.01 -18.97
N GLU A 166 4.48 7.39 -20.11
CA GLU A 166 5.20 7.60 -21.38
C GLU A 166 5.18 9.09 -21.80
N ARG A 167 4.03 9.76 -21.66
CA ARG A 167 3.93 11.19 -21.98
C ARG A 167 4.73 12.07 -21.01
N LEU A 168 4.70 11.76 -19.73
CA LEU A 168 5.47 12.51 -18.73
C LEU A 168 6.98 12.32 -18.94
N GLU A 169 7.41 11.13 -19.33
CA GLU A 169 8.79 10.87 -19.76
C GLU A 169 9.16 11.64 -21.03
N GLY A 170 8.30 11.61 -22.06
CA GLY A 170 8.51 12.36 -23.31
C GLY A 170 8.58 13.89 -23.12
N LEU A 171 7.95 14.40 -22.05
CA LEU A 171 8.05 15.80 -21.62
C LEU A 171 9.26 16.10 -20.73
N GLY A 172 10.05 15.08 -20.36
CA GLY A 172 11.20 15.21 -19.47
C GLY A 172 10.83 15.41 -17.98
N LEU A 173 9.57 15.17 -17.62
CA LEU A 173 9.07 15.27 -16.24
C LEU A 173 9.37 13.99 -15.43
N LEU A 174 9.46 12.85 -16.11
CA LEU A 174 9.98 11.61 -15.56
C LEU A 174 11.32 11.27 -16.24
N ARG A 175 12.16 10.53 -15.53
CA ARG A 175 13.46 10.06 -15.99
C ARG A 175 13.66 8.62 -15.56
N GLU A 176 14.53 7.92 -16.26
CA GLU A 176 14.98 6.58 -15.87
C GLU A 176 15.47 6.59 -14.40
N THR A 177 15.03 5.57 -13.66
CA THR A 177 15.27 5.47 -12.23
C THR A 177 16.47 4.55 -11.96
N LEU A 178 17.26 4.92 -10.96
CA LEU A 178 18.34 4.08 -10.48
C LEU A 178 17.83 3.14 -9.38
N PRO A 179 18.32 1.88 -9.32
CA PRO A 179 18.11 1.03 -8.18
C PRO A 179 19.01 1.45 -7.01
N GLY A 180 18.58 1.17 -5.77
CA GLY A 180 19.41 1.32 -4.58
C GLY A 180 19.15 2.60 -3.79
N LYS A 181 20.22 3.33 -3.45
CA LYS A 181 20.18 4.45 -2.47
C LYS A 181 19.64 5.76 -3.02
N VAL A 182 19.68 5.94 -4.34
CA VAL A 182 19.24 7.16 -5.03
C VAL A 182 18.34 6.75 -6.19
N VAL A 183 17.34 7.56 -6.50
CA VAL A 183 16.46 7.33 -7.67
C VAL A 183 17.00 8.05 -8.91
N TYR A 184 17.74 9.13 -8.74
CA TYR A 184 18.45 9.86 -9.79
C TYR A 184 19.91 10.08 -9.43
N TYR A 185 20.77 10.19 -10.44
CA TYR A 185 22.21 10.41 -10.25
C TYR A 185 22.48 11.63 -9.38
N THR A 186 23.48 11.49 -8.51
CA THR A 186 23.99 12.55 -7.63
C THR A 186 25.51 12.59 -7.72
N ASP A 187 26.10 13.77 -7.67
CA ASP A 187 27.57 13.92 -7.62
C ASP A 187 28.17 13.51 -6.26
N GLU A 188 27.31 13.16 -5.28
CA GLU A 188 27.72 12.72 -3.95
C GLU A 188 28.22 11.26 -3.99
N VAL A 189 29.42 11.04 -3.45
CA VAL A 189 30.04 9.71 -3.29
C VAL A 189 29.65 9.14 -1.92
N TRP A 190 29.16 7.89 -1.90
CA TRP A 190 28.50 7.23 -0.76
C TRP A 190 29.38 6.23 0.00
#